data_AF-A0AAP2UTT4-F1
#
_entry.id   AF-A0AAP2UTT4-F1
#
_cell.length_a   1.000
_cell.length_b   1.000
_cell.length_c   1.000
_cell.angle_alpha   90.00
_cell.angle_beta   90.00
_cell.angle_gamma   90.00
#
_symmetry.space_group_name_H-M   'P 1'
#
loop_
_entity.id
_entity.type
_entity.pdbx_description
1 polymer ?
#
loop_
_entity_poly.entity_id
_entity_poly.type
_entity_poly.pdbx_seq_one_letter_code
_entity_poly.pdbx_strand_id
1 'polypeptide(L)'
;MEARLGDTVIAQADEADLIRIEGNWYFPPASVNWDLLTPSDTPYTCVWKGECQYYDVDGHADNAFAYPEPKDGAVERVGKDFSGYVAFWQDVQVGDQR
;
A
#
# COMPACT_ATOMS: atom_id res chain seq x y z
N MET A 1 12.36 -2.13 -6.24
CA MET A 1 11.76 -2.44 -4.93
C MET A 1 10.64 -3.44 -5.14
N GLU A 2 10.52 -4.42 -4.26
CA GLU A 2 9.47 -5.45 -4.34
C GLU A 2 8.74 -5.59 -3.00
N ALA A 3 7.45 -5.91 -3.07
CA ALA A 3 6.64 -6.41 -1.97
C ALA A 3 6.32 -7.89 -2.22
N ARG A 4 6.71 -8.77 -1.28
CA ARG A 4 6.57 -10.22 -1.41
C ARG A 4 5.93 -10.87 -0.19
N LEU A 5 5.07 -11.86 -0.44
CA LEU A 5 4.59 -12.80 0.56
C LEU A 5 5.21 -14.17 0.24
N GLY A 6 6.21 -14.58 1.04
CA GLY A 6 7.05 -15.72 0.69
C GLY A 6 7.74 -15.52 -0.66
N ASP A 7 7.53 -16.47 -1.59
CA ASP A 7 8.09 -16.42 -2.94
C ASP A 7 7.23 -15.60 -3.93
N THR A 8 6.01 -15.23 -3.54
CA THR A 8 5.05 -14.53 -4.41
C THR A 8 5.31 -13.04 -4.44
N VAL A 9 5.54 -12.47 -5.63
CA VAL A 9 5.62 -11.01 -5.85
C VAL A 9 4.21 -10.44 -5.93
N ILE A 10 3.91 -9.51 -5.05
CA ILE A 10 2.61 -8.82 -5.00
C ILE A 10 2.69 -7.46 -5.69
N ALA A 11 3.81 -6.75 -5.52
CA ALA A 11 4.05 -5.49 -6.21
C ALA A 11 5.53 -5.30 -6.51
N GLN A 12 5.82 -4.64 -7.64
CA GLN A 12 7.18 -4.32 -8.06
C GLN A 12 7.21 -2.99 -8.78
N ALA A 13 8.05 -2.08 -8.30
CA ALA A 13 8.26 -0.77 -8.90
C ALA A 13 9.68 -0.26 -8.66
N ASP A 14 10.09 0.72 -9.46
CA ASP A 14 11.29 1.50 -9.19
C ASP A 14 11.11 2.36 -7.94
N GLU A 15 12.18 2.55 -7.16
CA GLU A 15 12.11 3.35 -5.93
C GLU A 15 11.65 4.79 -6.19
N ALA A 16 11.94 5.34 -7.38
CA ALA A 16 11.53 6.67 -7.80
C ALA A 16 10.00 6.83 -7.95
N ASP A 17 9.27 5.73 -8.22
CA ASP A 17 7.82 5.75 -8.36
C ASP A 17 7.10 5.60 -7.01
N LEU A 18 7.79 5.02 -6.03
CA LEU A 18 7.28 4.83 -4.68
C LEU A 18 7.13 6.15 -3.92
N ILE A 19 6.32 6.10 -2.86
CA ILE A 19 6.18 7.18 -1.89
C ILE A 19 6.48 6.63 -0.51
N ARG A 20 7.30 7.33 0.27
CA ARG A 20 7.59 6.95 1.65
C ARG A 20 6.81 7.80 2.63
N ILE A 21 5.88 7.18 3.36
CA ILE A 21 5.01 7.87 4.32
C ILE A 21 5.09 7.12 5.66
N GLU A 22 5.53 7.81 6.70
CA GLU A 22 5.59 7.27 8.09
C GLU A 22 6.29 5.90 8.17
N GLY A 23 7.38 5.73 7.41
CA GLY A 23 8.18 4.49 7.40
C GLY A 23 7.72 3.43 6.42
N ASN A 24 6.50 3.53 5.88
CA ASN A 24 5.96 2.59 4.89
C ASN A 24 6.25 3.05 3.46
N TRP A 25 6.48 2.07 2.58
CA TRP A 25 6.57 2.27 1.14
C TRP A 25 5.21 2.05 0.49
N TYR A 26 4.78 3.01 -0.31
CA TYR A 26 3.53 3.01 -1.03
C TYR A 26 3.81 2.78 -2.51
N PHE A 27 3.26 1.70 -3.04
CA PHE A 27 3.37 1.27 -4.42
C PHE A 27 2.25 1.91 -5.27
N PRO A 28 2.56 2.41 -6.48
CA PRO A 28 1.52 2.91 -7.37
C PRO A 28 0.56 1.77 -7.75
N PRO A 29 -0.76 2.03 -7.90
CA PRO A 29 -1.74 1.00 -8.22
C PRO A 29 -1.38 0.14 -9.43
N ALA A 30 -0.74 0.73 -10.43
CA ALA A 30 -0.33 0.05 -11.66
C ALA A 30 0.80 -0.99 -11.46
N SER A 31 1.51 -0.93 -10.34
CA SER A 31 2.58 -1.86 -9.99
C SER A 31 2.14 -3.03 -9.11
N VAL A 32 0.86 -3.03 -8.69
CA VAL A 32 0.30 -4.01 -7.76
C VAL A 32 -0.45 -5.08 -8.56
N ASN A 33 -0.22 -6.34 -8.21
CA ASN A 33 -0.97 -7.47 -8.73
C ASN A 33 -2.31 -7.60 -7.97
N TRP A 34 -3.34 -6.94 -8.49
CA TRP A 34 -4.67 -6.91 -7.86
C TRP A 34 -5.38 -8.26 -7.82
N ASP A 35 -4.97 -9.24 -8.62
CA ASP A 35 -5.54 -10.60 -8.57
C ASP A 35 -5.23 -11.31 -7.24
N LEU A 36 -4.23 -10.82 -6.49
CA LEU A 36 -3.84 -11.33 -5.18
C LEU A 36 -4.47 -10.55 -4.02
N LEU A 37 -5.17 -9.45 -4.31
CA LEU A 37 -5.74 -8.58 -3.28
C LEU A 37 -7.26 -8.70 -3.26
N THR A 38 -7.82 -8.89 -2.08
CA THR A 38 -9.28 -8.84 -1.86
C THR A 38 -9.60 -7.76 -0.83
N PRO A 39 -10.57 -6.85 -1.08
CA PRO A 39 -10.96 -5.85 -0.09
C PRO A 39 -11.41 -6.51 1.22
N SER A 40 -10.86 -6.04 2.34
CA SER A 40 -11.26 -6.43 3.68
C SER A 40 -12.34 -5.48 4.23
N ASP A 41 -13.23 -6.02 5.06
CA ASP A 41 -14.28 -5.25 5.76
C ASP A 41 -13.74 -4.52 7.01
N THR A 42 -12.44 -4.65 7.34
CA THR A 42 -11.84 -4.02 8.52
C THR A 42 -11.94 -2.49 8.45
N PRO A 43 -12.71 -1.84 9.35
CA PRO A 43 -12.89 -0.40 9.31
C PRO A 43 -11.72 0.32 10.00
N TYR A 44 -11.11 1.28 9.32
CA TYR A 44 -10.14 2.18 9.91
C TYR A 44 -10.14 3.56 9.26
N THR A 45 -9.96 4.59 10.08
CA THR A 45 -9.86 5.97 9.63
C THR A 45 -8.67 6.64 10.31
N CYS A 46 -7.74 7.15 9.50
CA CYS A 46 -6.64 7.96 9.98
C CYS A 46 -7.09 9.43 10.08
N VAL A 47 -6.78 10.09 11.20
CA VAL A 47 -7.20 11.49 11.46
C VAL A 47 -6.80 12.47 10.34
N TRP A 48 -5.66 12.20 9.69
CA TRP A 48 -5.09 13.08 8.68
C TRP A 48 -5.08 12.50 7.26
N LYS A 49 -5.01 11.17 7.10
CA LYS A 49 -5.04 10.55 5.76
C LYS A 49 -6.46 10.26 5.26
N GLY A 50 -7.45 10.08 6.14
CA GLY A 50 -8.81 9.71 5.73
C GLY A 50 -9.13 8.23 5.93
N GLU A 51 -10.12 7.74 5.19
CA GLU A 51 -10.58 6.34 5.25
C GLU A 51 -9.54 5.41 4.63
N CYS A 52 -9.26 4.32 5.34
CA CYS A 52 -8.30 3.33 4.95
C CYS A 52 -9.04 2.09 4.47
N GLN A 53 -8.68 1.61 3.28
CA GLN A 53 -9.11 0.30 2.80
C GLN A 53 -8.01 -0.71 3.07
N TYR A 54 -8.29 -1.70 3.91
CA TYR A 54 -7.42 -2.87 4.04
C TYR A 54 -7.70 -3.88 2.92
N TYR A 55 -6.68 -4.66 2.56
CA TYR A 55 -6.80 -5.76 1.64
C TYR A 55 -6.17 -7.01 2.23
N ASP A 56 -6.87 -8.12 2.08
CA ASP A 56 -6.30 -9.44 2.25
C ASP A 56 -5.37 -9.73 1.07
N VAL A 57 -4.23 -10.36 1.34
CA VAL A 57 -3.21 -10.68 0.34
C VAL A 57 -3.05 -12.19 0.27
N ASP A 58 -3.47 -12.79 -0.84
CA ASP A 58 -3.41 -14.25 -1.06
C ASP A 58 -4.00 -15.07 0.10
N GLY A 59 -5.13 -14.60 0.65
CA GLY A 59 -5.82 -15.22 1.79
C GLY A 59 -5.26 -14.86 3.16
N HIS A 60 -4.23 -14.02 3.26
CA HIS A 60 -3.75 -13.48 4.52
C HIS A 60 -4.42 -12.14 4.84
N ALA A 61 -5.05 -12.07 6.00
CA ALA A 61 -5.91 -10.96 6.37
C ALA A 61 -5.16 -9.63 6.54
N ASP A 62 -5.72 -8.56 5.98
CA ASP A 62 -5.29 -7.17 6.19
C ASP A 62 -3.80 -6.89 5.91
N ASN A 63 -3.12 -7.67 5.07
CA ASN A 63 -1.67 -7.55 4.80
C ASN A 63 -1.28 -6.39 3.87
N ALA A 64 -2.27 -5.69 3.31
CA ALA A 64 -2.06 -4.47 2.56
C ALA A 64 -3.11 -3.41 2.93
N PHE A 65 -2.78 -2.14 2.68
CA PHE A 65 -3.71 -1.05 2.91
C PHE A 65 -3.48 0.12 1.95
N ALA A 66 -4.55 0.85 1.64
CA ALA A 66 -4.52 2.03 0.80
C ALA A 66 -5.44 3.13 1.38
N TYR A 67 -5.23 4.35 0.91
CA TYR A 67 -6.16 5.47 1.09
C TYR A 67 -6.71 5.83 -0.29
N PRO A 68 -7.83 5.24 -0.73
CA PRO A 68 -8.39 5.50 -2.06
C PRO A 68 -8.77 6.97 -2.26
N GLU A 69 -9.31 7.58 -1.20
CA GLU A 69 -9.73 8.97 -1.16
C GLU A 69 -9.06 9.67 0.04
N PRO A 70 -7.81 10.14 -0.11
CA PRO A 70 -7.14 10.85 0.96
C PRO A 70 -7.89 12.11 1.36
N LYS A 71 -7.86 12.42 2.65
CA LYS A 71 -8.48 13.64 3.20
C LYS A 71 -7.80 14.90 2.64
N ASP A 72 -8.57 15.98 2.49
CA ASP A 72 -8.06 17.31 2.14
C ASP A 72 -6.82 17.70 2.96
N GLY A 73 -5.77 18.17 2.29
CA GLY A 73 -4.49 18.53 2.91
C GLY A 73 -3.52 17.36 3.05
N ALA A 74 -3.95 16.10 2.90
CA ALA A 74 -3.07 14.95 3.05
C ALA A 74 -2.07 14.86 1.89
N VAL A 75 -2.53 15.05 0.65
CA VAL A 75 -1.69 15.06 -0.55
C VAL A 75 -0.68 16.20 -0.48
N GLU A 76 -1.10 17.40 -0.07
CA GLU A 76 -0.24 18.55 0.12
C GLU A 76 0.81 18.31 1.22
N ARG A 77 0.42 17.64 2.31
CA ARG A 77 1.32 17.28 3.41
C ARG A 77 2.40 16.31 2.98
N VAL A 78 2.08 15.36 2.10
CA VAL A 78 3.04 14.39 1.55
C VAL A 78 3.84 14.98 0.38
N GLY A 79 3.28 15.96 -0.33
CA GLY A 79 3.91 16.61 -1.49
C GLY A 79 3.76 15.83 -2.80
N LYS A 80 3.09 14.67 -2.78
CA LYS A 80 2.77 13.84 -3.94
C LYS A 80 1.43 13.16 -3.71
N ASP A 81 0.64 13.04 -4.77
CA ASP A 81 -0.62 12.30 -4.72
C ASP A 81 -0.35 10.82 -4.47
N PHE A 82 -0.94 10.29 -3.40
CA PHE A 82 -0.84 8.89 -2.99
C PHE A 82 -2.21 8.20 -2.98
N SER A 83 -3.23 8.82 -3.59
CA SER A 83 -4.57 8.26 -3.70
C SER A 83 -4.52 6.89 -4.37
N GLY A 84 -5.04 5.88 -3.66
CA GLY A 84 -5.05 4.49 -4.10
C GLY A 84 -3.69 3.78 -4.10
N TYR A 85 -2.58 4.45 -3.74
CA TYR A 85 -1.31 3.75 -3.56
C TYR A 85 -1.42 2.75 -2.41
N VAL A 86 -0.76 1.61 -2.58
CA VAL A 86 -0.86 0.46 -1.68
C VAL A 86 0.42 0.29 -0.87
N ALA A 87 0.30 0.24 0.44
CA ALA A 87 1.38 -0.14 1.34
C ALA A 87 1.14 -1.56 1.85
N PHE A 88 2.25 -2.24 2.19
CA PHE A 88 2.24 -3.62 2.65
C PHE A 88 2.96 -3.74 4.00
N TRP A 89 2.52 -4.69 4.83
CA TRP A 89 3.02 -4.86 6.20
C TRP A 89 2.82 -6.30 6.68
N GLN A 90 3.11 -6.54 7.97
CA GLN A 90 3.03 -7.84 8.64
C GLN A 90 3.87 -8.92 7.93
N ASP A 91 3.22 -9.90 7.26
CA ASP A 91 3.88 -11.02 6.61
C ASP A 91 4.53 -10.63 5.27
N VAL A 92 4.17 -9.46 4.73
CA VAL A 92 4.72 -8.97 3.46
C VAL A 92 6.05 -8.28 3.67
N GLN A 93 7.08 -8.78 3.01
CA GLN A 93 8.41 -8.20 3.02
C GLN A 93 8.55 -7.15 1.91
N VAL A 94 8.99 -5.95 2.28
CA VAL A 94 9.22 -4.85 1.35
C VAL A 94 10.70 -4.46 1.35
N GLY A 95 11.37 -4.55 0.20
CA GLY A 95 12.80 -4.29 0.11
C GLY A 95 13.37 -4.20 -1.30
N ASP A 96 14.63 -3.77 -1.39
CA ASP A 96 15.45 -3.87 -2.59
C ASP A 96 15.98 -5.31 -2.67
N GLN A 97 15.74 -5.97 -3.80
CA GLN A 97 16.18 -7.33 -4.04
C GLN A 97 17.49 -7.25 -4.84
N ARG A 98 18.60 -7.10 -4.12
CA ARG A 98 19.96 -7.23 -4.65
C ARG A 98 20.61 -8.50 -4.16
#